data_AF-A0A9W8ZS22-F1
#
_entry.id   AF-A0A9W8ZS22-F1
#
_cell.length_a   1.000
_cell.length_b   1.000
_cell.length_c   1.000
_cell.angle_alpha   90.00
_cell.angle_beta   90.00
_cell.angle_gamma   90.00
#
_symmetry.space_group_name_H-M   'P 1'
#
loop_
_entity.id
_entity.type
_entity.pdbx_description
1 polymer ?
#
loop_
_entity_poly.entity_id
_entity_poly.type
_entity_poly.pdbx_seq_one_letter_code
_entity_poly.pdbx_strand_id
1 'polypeptide(L)'
;GVSLLSFCLSRRIPAGWRQWRNLSWGRTCVLLVLLDSWLFVFFAGLLSSGIGLSWSHTTCTLAICSCISFYAISKILIYAFLSEKVVYIIWTGGNQVSRYKTTVYRLCAFVLLGYFAIGILMILGRDSTVRADGVCVIGLKAFATIPLIAYDLSLNIFLTAMFMCPLWLLHPISPRLRSVAKRTLYGATISLISSAVNIMIMLLLSGNELGWVCMTACVSDVSSSCARLFFVHEYEQGRYQLLRCILRQLRLVLL
;
A
#
# COMPACT_ATOMS: atom_id res chain seq x y z
N GLY A 1 11.57 13.93 -2.76
CA GLY A 1 10.64 12.98 -2.12
C GLY A 1 9.70 13.68 -1.16
N VAL A 2 10.20 14.10 0.01
CA VAL A 2 9.43 14.70 1.11
C VAL A 2 8.56 15.89 0.66
N SER A 3 9.09 16.85 -0.10
CA SER A 3 8.33 18.04 -0.54
C SER A 3 7.15 17.73 -1.48
N LEU A 4 7.31 16.73 -2.36
CA LEU A 4 6.23 16.26 -3.25
C LEU A 4 5.13 15.55 -2.45
N LEU A 5 5.51 14.67 -1.51
CA LEU A 5 4.56 13.98 -0.63
C LEU A 5 3.85 14.96 0.30
N SER A 6 4.57 15.94 0.87
CA SER A 6 3.99 17.03 1.68
C SER A 6 3.00 17.87 0.88
N PHE A 7 3.30 18.18 -0.39
CA PHE A 7 2.37 18.91 -1.26
C PHE A 7 1.09 18.13 -1.54
N CYS A 8 1.22 16.83 -1.87
CA CYS A 8 0.08 15.93 -2.05
C CYS A 8 -0.76 15.78 -0.77
N LEU A 9 -0.11 15.74 0.39
CA LEU A 9 -0.75 15.60 1.70
C LEU A 9 -1.51 16.87 2.07
N SER A 10 -0.87 18.03 1.91
CA SER A 10 -1.45 19.36 2.14
C SER A 10 -2.72 19.59 1.32
N ARG A 11 -2.73 19.17 0.04
CA ARG A 11 -3.93 19.28 -0.81
C ARG A 11 -5.09 18.36 -0.41
N ARG A 12 -4.86 17.34 0.41
CA ARG A 12 -5.85 16.29 0.74
C ARG A 12 -6.29 16.30 2.20
N ILE A 13 -5.59 17.00 3.10
CA ILE A 13 -6.00 17.16 4.50
C ILE A 13 -7.31 17.97 4.56
N PRO A 14 -8.38 17.41 5.14
CA PRO A 14 -9.60 18.18 5.38
C PRO A 14 -9.34 19.29 6.40
N ALA A 15 -9.74 20.52 6.07
CA ALA A 15 -9.51 21.70 6.92
C ALA A 15 -10.36 21.73 8.20
N GLY A 16 -11.36 20.84 8.35
CA GLY A 16 -12.28 20.83 9.51
C GLY A 16 -12.46 19.47 10.17
N TRP A 17 -12.56 19.47 11.51
CA TRP A 17 -12.73 18.28 12.36
C TRP A 17 -13.99 17.45 12.03
N ARG A 18 -15.10 18.11 11.66
CA ARG A 18 -16.33 17.41 11.22
C ARG A 18 -16.16 16.66 9.90
N GLN A 19 -15.30 17.13 9.00
CA GLN A 19 -15.01 16.45 7.72
C GLN A 19 -14.12 15.22 7.92
N TRP A 20 -13.20 15.25 8.88
CA TRP A 20 -12.40 14.08 9.28
C TRP A 20 -13.29 12.92 9.73
N ARG A 21 -14.33 13.19 10.51
CA ARG A 21 -15.25 12.15 11.01
C ARG A 21 -16.13 11.54 9.92
N ASN A 22 -16.31 12.22 8.79
CA ASN A 22 -17.12 11.78 7.67
C ASN A 22 -16.30 11.25 6.48
N LEU A 23 -14.99 11.03 6.67
CA LEU A 23 -14.13 10.53 5.60
C LEU A 23 -14.45 9.06 5.29
N SER A 24 -14.49 8.71 4.00
CA SER A 24 -14.62 7.31 3.58
C SER A 24 -13.34 6.55 3.91
N TRP A 25 -13.48 5.28 4.28
CA TRP A 25 -12.36 4.43 4.67
C TRP A 25 -11.25 4.39 3.61
N GLY A 26 -11.62 4.30 2.32
CA GLY A 26 -10.65 4.36 1.22
C GLY A 26 -9.88 5.68 1.11
N ARG A 27 -10.45 6.83 1.52
CA ARG A 27 -9.71 8.10 1.58
C ARG A 27 -8.74 8.12 2.77
N THR A 28 -9.17 7.56 3.90
CA THR A 28 -8.31 7.40 5.08
C THR A 28 -7.10 6.52 4.75
N CYS A 29 -7.28 5.39 4.07
CA CYS A 29 -6.16 4.53 3.68
C CYS A 29 -5.16 5.26 2.77
N VAL A 30 -5.61 6.03 1.77
CA VAL A 30 -4.71 6.79 0.88
C VAL A 30 -3.93 7.85 1.66
N LEU A 31 -4.58 8.55 2.60
CA LEU A 31 -3.90 9.52 3.48
C LEU A 31 -2.86 8.83 4.38
N LEU A 32 -3.19 7.66 4.94
CA LEU A 32 -2.27 6.89 5.77
C LEU A 32 -1.07 6.37 4.97
N VAL A 33 -1.26 5.85 3.76
CA VAL A 33 -0.15 5.44 2.88
C VAL A 33 0.76 6.62 2.53
N LEU A 34 0.17 7.79 2.30
CA LEU A 34 0.91 9.02 1.99
C LEU A 34 1.74 9.51 3.20
N LEU A 35 1.15 9.47 4.40
CA LEU A 35 1.84 9.80 5.64
C LEU A 35 2.96 8.80 5.96
N ASP A 36 2.68 7.50 5.81
CA ASP A 36 3.65 6.42 6.00
C ASP A 36 4.85 6.57 5.05
N SER A 37 4.58 6.81 3.76
CA SER A 37 5.63 7.06 2.76
C SER A 37 6.46 8.31 3.10
N TRP A 38 5.82 9.37 3.59
CA TRP A 38 6.51 10.59 4.01
C TRP A 38 7.43 10.35 5.20
N LEU A 39 6.92 9.68 6.23
CA LEU A 39 7.69 9.29 7.41
C LEU A 39 8.86 8.40 6.99
N PHE A 40 8.63 7.43 6.11
CA PHE A 40 9.68 6.52 5.68
C PHE A 40 10.81 7.23 4.95
N VAL A 41 10.50 8.12 3.99
CA VAL A 41 11.53 8.93 3.30
C VAL A 41 12.29 9.80 4.29
N PHE A 42 11.60 10.39 5.28
CA PHE A 42 12.22 11.22 6.30
C PHE A 42 13.17 10.42 7.19
N PHE A 43 12.71 9.28 7.74
CA PHE A 43 13.53 8.39 8.56
C PHE A 43 14.71 7.83 7.79
N ALA A 44 14.50 7.38 6.55
CA ALA A 44 15.57 6.85 5.71
C ALA A 44 16.64 7.91 5.46
N GLY A 45 16.25 9.16 5.13
CA GLY A 45 17.17 10.27 4.95
C GLY A 45 17.93 10.64 6.23
N LEU A 46 17.26 10.60 7.39
CA LEU A 46 17.90 10.86 8.69
C LEU A 46 18.97 9.80 9.03
N LEU A 47 18.66 8.53 8.78
CA LEU A 47 19.55 7.40 9.03
C LEU A 47 20.69 7.32 8.00
N SER A 48 20.44 7.62 6.72
CA SER A 48 21.45 7.54 5.66
C SER A 48 22.37 8.76 5.60
N SER A 49 21.82 9.97 5.73
CA SER A 49 22.53 11.22 5.45
C SER A 49 22.74 12.09 6.68
N GLY A 50 21.97 11.88 7.76
CA GLY A 50 22.11 12.62 9.01
C GLY A 50 23.05 11.94 9.99
N ILE A 51 22.58 10.87 10.62
CA ILE A 51 23.31 10.14 11.67
C ILE A 51 24.41 9.27 11.04
N GLY A 52 24.15 8.68 9.88
CA GLY A 52 25.06 7.73 9.22
C GLY A 52 24.93 6.31 9.77
N LEU A 53 24.82 5.34 8.87
CA LEU A 53 24.59 3.92 9.20
C LEU A 53 25.80 3.24 9.87
N SER A 54 26.98 3.86 9.81
CA SER A 54 28.27 3.31 10.28
C SER A 54 28.59 3.61 11.76
N TRP A 55 27.82 4.49 12.40
CA TRP A 55 28.19 5.00 13.73
C TRP A 55 27.98 4.00 14.88
N SER A 56 27.01 3.10 14.77
CA SER A 56 26.76 2.09 15.81
C SER A 56 25.98 0.89 15.30
N HIS A 57 26.16 -0.25 15.95
CA HIS A 57 25.34 -1.45 15.72
C HIS A 57 23.84 -1.17 15.94
N THR A 58 23.52 -0.29 16.90
CA THR A 58 22.14 0.13 17.19
C THR A 58 21.54 0.90 16.01
N THR A 59 22.28 1.82 15.39
CA THR A 59 21.80 2.56 14.21
C THR A 59 21.55 1.62 13.03
N CYS A 60 22.43 0.63 12.82
CA CYS A 60 22.26 -0.39 11.78
C CYS A 60 21.02 -1.27 12.04
N THR A 61 20.77 -1.65 13.30
CA THR A 61 19.58 -2.40 13.70
C THR A 61 18.31 -1.58 13.54
N LEU A 62 18.34 -0.29 13.89
CA LEU A 62 17.22 0.64 13.70
C LEU A 62 16.89 0.82 12.21
N ALA A 63 17.90 0.87 11.34
CA ALA A 63 17.71 0.99 9.90
C ALA A 63 16.89 -0.20 9.35
N ILE A 64 17.30 -1.44 9.63
CA ILE A 64 16.58 -2.62 9.15
C ILE A 64 15.17 -2.73 9.78
N CYS A 65 15.02 -2.39 11.06
CA CYS A 65 13.70 -2.39 11.72
C CYS A 65 12.76 -1.35 11.11
N SER A 66 13.29 -0.17 10.78
CA SER A 66 12.50 0.89 10.16
C SER A 66 12.08 0.51 8.74
N CYS A 67 12.97 -0.03 7.87
CA CYS A 67 12.54 -0.51 6.54
C CYS A 67 11.46 -1.58 6.69
N ILE A 68 11.66 -2.62 7.51
CA ILE A 68 10.67 -3.70 7.66
C ILE A 68 9.32 -3.16 8.15
N SER A 69 9.33 -2.26 9.14
CA SER A 69 8.10 -1.72 9.72
C SER A 69 7.33 -0.86 8.72
N PHE A 70 7.96 0.15 8.12
CA PHE A 70 7.31 1.02 7.13
C PHE A 70 6.88 0.23 5.89
N TYR A 71 7.69 -0.73 5.44
CA TYR A 71 7.34 -1.61 4.33
C TYR A 71 6.07 -2.43 4.63
N ALA A 72 6.02 -3.07 5.80
CA ALA A 72 4.88 -3.88 6.22
C ALA A 72 3.62 -3.02 6.40
N ILE A 73 3.73 -1.85 7.04
CA ILE A 73 2.60 -0.93 7.24
C ILE A 73 2.07 -0.45 5.89
N SER A 74 2.93 0.00 4.98
CA SER A 74 2.55 0.38 3.62
C SER A 74 1.76 -0.72 2.93
N LYS A 75 2.26 -1.97 2.94
CA LYS A 75 1.59 -3.11 2.30
C LYS A 75 0.22 -3.42 2.92
N ILE A 76 0.12 -3.45 4.24
CA ILE A 76 -1.14 -3.67 4.95
C ILE A 76 -2.16 -2.60 4.55
N LEU A 77 -1.76 -1.33 4.51
CA LEU A 77 -2.65 -0.22 4.13
C LEU A 77 -3.10 -0.32 2.66
N ILE A 78 -2.21 -0.73 1.75
CA ILE A 78 -2.54 -0.95 0.33
C ILE A 78 -3.53 -2.10 0.19
N TYR A 79 -3.29 -3.23 0.83
CA TYR A 79 -4.20 -4.37 0.78
C TYR A 79 -5.55 -4.06 1.42
N ALA A 80 -5.57 -3.34 2.54
CA ALA A 80 -6.80 -2.87 3.18
C ALA A 80 -7.60 -1.92 2.28
N PHE A 81 -6.91 -1.02 1.57
CA PHE A 81 -7.53 -0.15 0.56
C PHE A 81 -8.17 -0.96 -0.57
N LEU A 82 -7.46 -1.96 -1.10
CA LEU A 82 -7.97 -2.81 -2.18
C LEU A 82 -9.15 -3.64 -1.72
N SER A 83 -9.08 -4.29 -0.55
CA SER A 83 -10.18 -5.10 -0.03
C SER A 83 -11.43 -4.25 0.21
N GLU A 84 -11.28 -3.06 0.81
CA GLU A 84 -12.42 -2.15 1.02
C GLU A 84 -13.04 -1.74 -0.31
N LYS A 85 -12.21 -1.40 -1.30
CA LYS A 85 -12.67 -1.02 -2.64
C LYS A 85 -13.42 -2.16 -3.33
N VAL A 86 -12.92 -3.40 -3.25
CA VAL A 86 -13.61 -4.58 -3.81
C VAL A 86 -14.96 -4.76 -3.15
N VAL A 87 -14.98 -4.82 -1.81
CA VAL A 87 -16.19 -5.12 -1.05
C VAL A 87 -17.24 -4.02 -1.27
N TYR A 88 -16.85 -2.75 -1.18
CA TYR A 88 -17.76 -1.61 -1.31
C TYR A 88 -18.28 -1.41 -2.74
N ILE A 89 -17.43 -1.54 -3.77
CA ILE A 89 -17.82 -1.22 -5.15
C ILE A 89 -18.52 -2.39 -5.82
N ILE A 90 -18.01 -3.61 -5.64
CA ILE A 90 -18.39 -4.75 -6.48
C ILE A 90 -19.47 -5.59 -5.80
N TRP A 91 -19.28 -5.94 -4.52
CA TRP A 91 -20.18 -6.84 -3.81
C TRP A 91 -21.39 -6.13 -3.20
N THR A 92 -21.23 -4.84 -2.93
CA THR A 92 -22.26 -4.04 -2.25
C THR A 92 -23.07 -3.21 -3.25
N GLY A 93 -22.67 -3.15 -4.54
CA GLY A 93 -23.41 -2.46 -5.61
C GLY A 93 -23.63 -0.96 -5.37
N GLY A 94 -22.92 -0.36 -4.40
CA GLY A 94 -23.18 0.99 -3.90
C GLY A 94 -24.37 1.12 -2.92
N ASN A 95 -25.05 0.03 -2.58
CA ASN A 95 -26.19 0.04 -1.65
C ASN A 95 -25.74 -0.27 -0.21
N GLN A 96 -26.18 0.51 0.78
CA GLN A 96 -25.65 0.52 2.17
C GLN A 96 -26.00 -0.75 2.98
N VAL A 97 -25.53 -1.94 2.58
CA VAL A 97 -25.68 -3.15 3.39
C VAL A 97 -24.54 -3.22 4.42
N SER A 98 -24.85 -3.69 5.63
CA SER A 98 -23.93 -3.71 6.78
C SER A 98 -22.60 -4.40 6.46
N ARG A 99 -21.50 -3.65 6.62
CA ARG A 99 -20.11 -4.00 6.27
C ARG A 99 -19.62 -5.33 6.83
N TYR A 100 -20.18 -5.79 7.96
CA TYR A 100 -19.68 -6.94 8.71
C TYR A 100 -20.39 -8.27 8.40
N LYS A 101 -21.49 -8.26 7.64
CA LYS A 101 -22.31 -9.47 7.43
C LYS A 101 -21.86 -10.33 6.25
N THR A 102 -21.03 -9.79 5.36
CA THR A 102 -20.60 -10.48 4.14
C THR A 102 -19.40 -11.40 4.42
N THR A 103 -19.51 -12.70 4.13
CA THR A 103 -18.42 -13.71 4.26
C THR A 103 -17.11 -13.25 3.63
N VAL A 104 -17.23 -12.49 2.55
CA VAL A 104 -16.14 -11.87 1.83
C VAL A 104 -15.28 -10.92 2.69
N TYR A 105 -15.90 -10.09 3.54
CA TYR A 105 -15.15 -9.18 4.41
C TYR A 105 -14.36 -9.94 5.47
N ARG A 106 -14.93 -11.01 6.03
CA ARG A 106 -14.22 -11.91 6.97
C ARG A 106 -13.03 -12.60 6.30
N LEU A 107 -13.17 -13.03 5.05
CA LEU A 107 -12.07 -13.60 4.28
C LEU A 107 -10.95 -12.58 4.04
N CYS A 108 -11.28 -11.36 3.60
CA CYS A 108 -10.29 -10.28 3.47
C CYS A 108 -9.62 -9.92 4.79
N ALA A 109 -10.36 -9.88 5.91
CA ALA A 109 -9.80 -9.61 7.23
C ALA A 109 -8.85 -10.73 7.70
N PHE A 110 -9.20 -12.00 7.47
CA PHE A 110 -8.33 -13.14 7.76
C PHE A 110 -7.03 -13.09 6.94
N VAL A 111 -7.15 -12.72 5.67
CA VAL A 111 -6.02 -12.55 4.76
C VAL A 111 -5.11 -11.39 5.21
N LEU A 112 -5.67 -10.26 5.66
CA LEU A 112 -4.88 -9.18 6.25
C LEU A 112 -4.20 -9.60 7.55
N LEU A 113 -4.86 -10.43 8.37
CA LEU A 113 -4.29 -10.98 9.59
C LEU A 113 -3.06 -11.87 9.31
N GLY A 114 -3.12 -12.68 8.24
CA GLY A 114 -1.98 -13.48 7.80
C GLY A 114 -0.77 -12.63 7.42
N TYR A 115 -0.97 -11.44 6.86
CA TYR A 115 0.12 -10.52 6.56
C TYR A 115 0.86 -10.02 7.83
N PHE A 116 0.15 -9.84 8.95
CA PHE A 116 0.80 -9.52 10.23
C PHE A 116 1.74 -10.63 10.68
N ALA A 117 1.38 -11.90 10.47
CA ALA A 117 2.25 -13.03 10.79
C ALA A 117 3.52 -13.02 9.92
N ILE A 118 3.41 -12.68 8.64
CA ILE A 118 4.57 -12.47 7.76
C ILE A 118 5.45 -11.31 8.25
N GLY A 119 4.84 -10.19 8.69
CA GLY A 119 5.58 -9.07 9.28
C GLY A 119 6.39 -9.48 10.52
N ILE A 120 5.82 -10.32 11.40
CA ILE A 120 6.54 -10.88 12.56
C ILE A 120 7.69 -11.78 12.08
N LEU A 121 7.45 -12.63 11.07
CA LEU A 121 8.49 -13.48 10.48
C LEU A 121 9.65 -12.66 9.90
N MET A 122 9.37 -11.51 9.28
CA MET A 122 10.40 -10.59 8.78
C MET A 122 11.26 -10.02 9.91
N ILE A 123 10.64 -9.64 11.04
CA ILE A 123 11.38 -9.14 12.21
C ILE A 123 12.27 -10.24 12.80
N LEU A 124 11.80 -11.48 12.86
CA LEU A 124 12.59 -12.63 13.32
C LEU A 124 13.70 -13.02 12.33
N GLY A 125 13.46 -12.83 11.04
CA GLY A 125 14.40 -13.13 9.96
C GLY A 125 15.43 -12.05 9.66
N ARG A 126 15.42 -10.94 10.40
CA ARG A 126 16.36 -9.83 10.17
C ARG A 126 17.80 -10.25 10.45
N ASP A 127 18.71 -9.73 9.65
CA ASP A 127 20.14 -9.81 9.88
C ASP A 127 20.75 -8.42 9.70
N SER A 128 21.58 -7.99 10.65
CA SER A 128 22.26 -6.70 10.61
C SER A 128 23.65 -6.85 11.20
N THR A 129 24.67 -6.70 10.38
CA THR A 129 26.07 -6.82 10.78
C THR A 129 26.85 -5.60 10.33
N VAL A 130 27.78 -5.14 11.17
CA VAL A 130 28.68 -4.03 10.81
C VAL A 130 30.01 -4.65 10.38
N ARG A 131 30.40 -4.39 9.13
CA ARG A 131 31.66 -4.88 8.57
C ARG A 131 32.85 -4.16 9.22
N ALA A 132 34.04 -4.78 9.17
CA ALA A 132 35.28 -4.20 9.70
C ALA A 132 35.59 -2.79 9.13
N ASP A 133 35.15 -2.50 7.91
CA ASP A 133 35.30 -1.20 7.24
C ASP A 133 34.33 -0.12 7.78
N GLY A 134 33.58 -0.41 8.85
CA GLY A 134 32.57 0.46 9.45
C GLY A 134 31.25 0.50 8.69
N VAL A 135 31.08 -0.28 7.62
CA VAL A 135 29.87 -0.24 6.80
C VAL A 135 28.80 -1.21 7.31
N CYS A 136 27.58 -0.70 7.50
CA CYS A 136 26.42 -1.49 7.90
C CYS A 136 25.89 -2.32 6.72
N VAL A 137 25.85 -3.63 6.91
CA VAL A 137 25.27 -4.62 5.99
C VAL A 137 23.97 -5.11 6.60
N ILE A 138 22.88 -5.03 5.85
CA ILE A 138 21.57 -5.49 6.31
C ILE A 138 20.96 -6.46 5.31
N GLY A 139 20.32 -7.48 5.84
CA GLY A 139 19.72 -8.53 5.06
C GLY A 139 18.48 -9.11 5.71
N LEU A 140 17.71 -9.84 4.91
CA LEU A 140 16.62 -10.67 5.38
C LEU A 140 16.90 -12.11 4.97
N LYS A 141 16.85 -13.03 5.93
CA LYS A 141 17.12 -14.44 5.68
C LYS A 141 16.10 -15.02 4.70
N ALA A 142 16.55 -15.94 3.84
CA ALA A 142 15.71 -16.56 2.82
C ALA A 142 14.42 -17.17 3.39
N PHE A 143 14.46 -17.73 4.61
CA PHE A 143 13.27 -18.28 5.27
C PHE A 143 12.17 -17.25 5.55
N ALA A 144 12.48 -15.96 5.63
CA ALA A 144 11.51 -14.88 5.82
C ALA A 144 11.15 -14.21 4.47
N THR A 145 12.14 -14.05 3.59
CA THR A 145 11.95 -13.44 2.26
C THR A 145 11.11 -14.31 1.33
N ILE A 146 11.30 -15.64 1.33
CA ILE A 146 10.55 -16.57 0.46
C ILE A 146 9.06 -16.57 0.82
N PRO A 147 8.64 -16.75 2.10
CA PRO A 147 7.24 -16.62 2.47
C PRO A 147 6.65 -15.25 2.17
N LEU A 148 7.41 -14.17 2.32
CA LEU A 148 6.95 -12.83 1.97
C LEU A 148 6.59 -12.72 0.48
N ILE A 149 7.49 -13.13 -0.42
CA ILE A 149 7.23 -13.10 -1.87
C ILE A 149 6.05 -14.02 -2.23
N ALA A 150 6.04 -15.25 -1.69
CA ALA A 150 4.98 -16.21 -1.94
C ALA A 150 3.62 -15.67 -1.48
N TYR A 151 3.57 -15.02 -0.32
CA TYR A 151 2.37 -14.42 0.21
C TYR A 151 1.91 -13.23 -0.64
N ASP A 152 2.82 -12.31 -0.99
CA ASP A 152 2.53 -11.15 -1.85
C ASP A 152 1.92 -11.57 -3.20
N LEU A 153 2.50 -12.59 -3.84
CA LEU A 153 2.00 -13.14 -5.10
C LEU A 153 0.63 -13.80 -4.92
N SER A 154 0.48 -14.63 -3.88
CA SER A 154 -0.78 -15.32 -3.58
C SER A 154 -1.91 -14.33 -3.30
N LEU A 155 -1.64 -13.28 -2.54
CA LEU A 155 -2.57 -12.18 -2.26
C LEU A 155 -2.98 -11.45 -3.53
N ASN A 156 -2.02 -11.14 -4.40
CA ASN A 156 -2.29 -10.42 -5.63
C ASN A 156 -3.18 -11.25 -6.57
N ILE A 157 -2.88 -12.55 -6.71
CA ILE A 157 -3.71 -13.50 -7.47
C ILE A 157 -5.12 -13.57 -6.86
N PHE A 158 -5.21 -13.73 -5.53
CA PHE A 158 -6.48 -13.81 -4.82
C PHE A 158 -7.34 -12.56 -5.02
N LEU A 159 -6.78 -11.37 -4.80
CA LEU A 159 -7.47 -10.10 -5.01
C LEU A 159 -7.88 -9.93 -6.47
N THR A 160 -6.99 -10.24 -7.41
CA THR A 160 -7.29 -10.16 -8.85
C THR A 160 -8.43 -11.09 -9.25
N ALA A 161 -8.42 -12.34 -8.78
CA ALA A 161 -9.50 -13.29 -9.01
C ALA A 161 -10.82 -12.80 -8.41
N MET A 162 -10.78 -12.26 -7.20
CA MET A 162 -11.92 -11.70 -6.51
C MET A 162 -12.52 -10.47 -7.22
N PHE A 163 -11.71 -9.69 -7.93
CA PHE A 163 -12.18 -8.61 -8.80
C PHE A 163 -12.77 -9.13 -10.12
N MET A 164 -12.14 -10.14 -10.74
CA MET A 164 -12.54 -10.63 -12.07
C MET A 164 -13.76 -11.55 -12.03
N CYS A 165 -13.90 -12.39 -10.99
CA CYS A 165 -14.99 -13.35 -10.83
C CYS A 165 -16.40 -12.71 -10.84
N PRO A 166 -16.74 -11.73 -9.98
CA PRO A 166 -18.05 -11.06 -10.00
C PRO A 166 -18.30 -10.33 -11.32
N LEU A 167 -17.23 -9.92 -12.01
CA LEU A 167 -17.29 -9.25 -13.29
C LEU A 167 -17.63 -10.16 -14.48
N TRP A 168 -17.60 -11.48 -14.27
CA TRP A 168 -17.83 -12.50 -15.28
C TRP A 168 -19.04 -13.38 -14.94
N LEU A 169 -19.29 -13.64 -13.65
CA LEU A 169 -20.28 -14.65 -13.22
C LEU A 169 -21.54 -14.08 -12.54
N LEU A 170 -21.46 -12.94 -11.84
CA LEU A 170 -22.51 -12.52 -10.90
C LEU A 170 -22.88 -11.05 -11.13
N HIS A 171 -23.95 -10.85 -11.91
CA HIS A 171 -24.70 -9.60 -12.06
C HIS A 171 -24.11 -8.53 -13.01
N PRO A 172 -24.93 -7.89 -13.88
CA PRO A 172 -24.50 -6.78 -14.72
C PRO A 172 -24.23 -5.51 -13.88
N ILE A 173 -23.00 -5.37 -13.39
CA ILE A 173 -22.50 -4.11 -12.84
C ILE A 173 -22.46 -3.08 -13.98
N SER A 174 -22.87 -1.84 -13.68
CA SER A 174 -22.81 -0.77 -14.69
C SER A 174 -21.42 -0.68 -15.33
N PRO A 175 -21.32 -0.54 -16.67
CA PRO A 175 -20.04 -0.57 -17.39
C PRO A 175 -19.05 0.50 -16.89
N ARG A 176 -19.58 1.59 -16.32
CA ARG A 176 -18.81 2.66 -15.69
C ARG A 176 -18.11 2.20 -14.41
N LEU A 177 -18.81 1.55 -13.49
CA LEU A 177 -18.23 1.04 -12.25
C LEU A 177 -17.19 -0.05 -12.53
N ARG A 178 -17.49 -0.90 -13.53
CA ARG A 178 -16.58 -1.94 -14.05
C ARG A 178 -15.26 -1.37 -14.57
N SER A 179 -15.32 -0.32 -15.39
CA SER A 179 -14.12 0.33 -15.95
C SER A 179 -13.24 0.93 -14.85
N VAL A 180 -13.87 1.54 -13.86
CA VAL A 180 -13.20 2.14 -12.71
C VAL A 180 -12.51 1.07 -11.86
N ALA A 181 -13.23 0.03 -11.45
CA ALA A 181 -12.68 -1.08 -10.67
C ALA A 181 -11.53 -1.81 -11.40
N LYS A 182 -11.67 -2.07 -12.71
CA LYS A 182 -10.61 -2.70 -13.51
C LYS A 182 -9.33 -1.86 -13.51
N ARG A 183 -9.43 -0.56 -13.75
CA ARG A 183 -8.25 0.33 -13.79
C ARG A 183 -7.55 0.39 -12.44
N THR A 184 -8.32 0.50 -11.36
CA THR A 184 -7.81 0.49 -9.99
C THR A 184 -7.10 -0.83 -9.65
N LEU A 185 -7.67 -1.96 -10.09
CA LEU A 185 -7.02 -3.27 -9.97
C LEU A 185 -5.71 -3.31 -10.77
N TYR A 186 -5.73 -3.02 -12.06
CA TYR A 186 -4.51 -3.09 -12.89
C TYR A 186 -3.39 -2.21 -12.33
N GLY A 187 -3.70 -0.98 -11.92
CA GLY A 187 -2.71 -0.08 -11.31
C GLY A 187 -2.11 -0.67 -10.02
N ALA A 188 -2.93 -1.32 -9.19
CA ALA A 188 -2.47 -1.95 -7.96
C ALA A 188 -1.70 -3.26 -8.22
N THR A 189 -2.15 -4.11 -9.13
CA THR A 189 -1.48 -5.34 -9.55
C THR A 189 -0.08 -5.01 -10.10
N ILE A 190 0.04 -4.02 -10.98
CA ILE A 190 1.34 -3.55 -11.51
C ILE A 190 2.23 -3.06 -10.37
N SER A 191 1.66 -2.33 -9.41
CA SER A 191 2.41 -1.84 -8.25
C SER A 191 2.97 -2.97 -7.41
N LEU A 192 2.16 -3.98 -7.10
CA LEU A 192 2.54 -5.11 -6.27
C LEU A 192 3.55 -6.02 -6.97
N ILE A 193 3.42 -6.22 -8.29
CA ILE A 193 4.41 -6.96 -9.08
C ILE A 193 5.75 -6.22 -9.05
N SER A 194 5.75 -4.90 -9.25
CA SER A 194 6.96 -4.08 -9.15
C SER A 194 7.65 -4.26 -7.79
N SER A 195 6.88 -4.31 -6.71
CA SER A 195 7.42 -4.57 -5.36
C SER A 195 7.96 -5.99 -5.19
N ALA A 196 7.29 -7.00 -5.73
CA ALA A 196 7.75 -8.38 -5.68
C ALA A 196 9.09 -8.55 -6.42
N VAL A 197 9.26 -7.87 -7.56
CA VAL A 197 10.53 -7.83 -8.30
C VAL A 197 11.63 -7.16 -7.46
N ASN A 198 11.34 -6.05 -6.79
CA ASN A 198 12.30 -5.39 -5.91
C ASN A 198 12.79 -6.32 -4.78
N ILE A 199 11.88 -7.04 -4.11
CA ILE A 199 12.26 -8.03 -3.08
C ILE A 199 13.03 -9.21 -3.70
N MET A 200 12.61 -9.69 -4.88
CA MET A 200 13.28 -10.79 -5.56
C MET A 200 14.73 -10.43 -5.91
N ILE A 201 14.98 -9.22 -6.38
CA ILE A 201 16.33 -8.71 -6.61
C ILE A 201 17.11 -8.75 -5.29
N MET A 202 16.55 -8.23 -4.20
CA MET A 202 17.21 -8.30 -2.89
C MET A 202 17.52 -9.73 -2.42
N LEU A 203 16.66 -10.70 -2.74
CA LEU A 203 16.90 -12.11 -2.44
C LEU A 203 18.07 -12.68 -3.26
N LEU A 204 18.15 -12.35 -4.55
CA LEU A 204 19.20 -12.83 -5.45
C LEU A 204 20.59 -12.33 -5.05
N LEU A 205 20.69 -11.13 -4.48
CA LEU A 205 21.96 -10.63 -3.97
C LEU A 205 22.36 -11.21 -2.59
N SER A 206 21.72 -12.31 -2.15
CA SER A 206 22.18 -13.17 -1.05
C SER A 206 22.36 -12.47 0.31
N GLY A 207 21.59 -11.41 0.56
CA GLY A 207 21.52 -10.75 1.87
C GLY A 207 22.78 -10.00 2.31
N ASN A 208 23.75 -9.79 1.41
CA ASN A 208 25.00 -9.08 1.71
C ASN A 208 24.99 -7.64 1.17
N GLU A 209 23.82 -7.00 1.26
CA GLU A 209 23.57 -5.66 0.72
C GLU A 209 24.01 -4.58 1.71
N LEU A 210 24.54 -3.49 1.15
CA LEU A 210 24.84 -2.30 1.94
C LEU A 210 23.53 -1.69 2.46
N GLY A 211 23.48 -1.30 3.74
CA GLY A 211 22.24 -0.86 4.39
C GLY A 211 21.50 0.30 3.71
N TRP A 212 22.25 1.25 3.17
CA TRP A 212 21.73 2.36 2.36
C TRP A 212 21.10 1.93 1.02
N VAL A 213 21.58 0.85 0.39
CA VAL A 213 21.02 0.29 -0.86
C VAL A 213 19.66 -0.32 -0.56
N CYS A 214 19.57 -1.17 0.45
CA CYS A 214 18.30 -1.75 0.91
C CYS A 214 17.29 -0.65 1.27
N MET A 215 17.67 0.33 2.09
CA MET A 215 16.77 1.43 2.46
C MET A 215 16.31 2.23 1.25
N THR A 216 17.20 2.57 0.32
CA THR A 216 16.83 3.34 -0.88
C THR A 216 15.90 2.54 -1.78
N ALA A 217 16.12 1.23 -1.93
CA ALA A 217 15.24 0.34 -2.67
C ALA A 217 13.84 0.25 -2.01
N CYS A 218 13.78 0.02 -0.69
CA CYS A 218 12.51 -0.01 0.07
C CYS A 218 11.73 1.31 -0.12
N VAL A 219 12.41 2.45 0.05
CA VAL A 219 11.81 3.80 -0.07
C VAL A 219 11.31 4.06 -1.48
N SER A 220 12.07 3.66 -2.50
CA SER A 220 11.69 3.83 -3.90
C SER A 220 10.46 3.00 -4.25
N ASP A 221 10.37 1.77 -3.73
CA ASP A 221 9.23 0.87 -3.94
C ASP A 221 7.95 1.41 -3.31
N VAL A 222 8.03 1.82 -2.03
CA VAL A 222 6.91 2.41 -1.29
C VAL A 222 6.46 3.72 -1.95
N SER A 223 7.39 4.59 -2.32
CA SER A 223 7.08 5.86 -2.99
C SER A 223 6.39 5.64 -4.35
N SER A 224 6.88 4.68 -5.14
CA SER A 224 6.28 4.32 -6.42
C SER A 224 4.87 3.76 -6.26
N SER A 225 4.67 2.94 -5.22
CA SER A 225 3.36 2.38 -4.89
C SER A 225 2.37 3.44 -4.43
N CYS A 226 2.83 4.37 -3.58
CA CYS A 226 2.05 5.53 -3.15
C CYS A 226 1.63 6.40 -4.34
N ALA A 227 2.58 6.73 -5.24
CA ALA A 227 2.30 7.55 -6.42
C ALA A 227 1.23 6.88 -7.32
N ARG A 228 1.36 5.59 -7.63
CA ARG A 228 0.37 4.85 -8.44
C ARG A 228 -1.01 4.88 -7.80
N LEU A 229 -1.10 4.65 -6.49
CA LEU A 229 -2.38 4.72 -5.76
C LEU A 229 -2.96 6.13 -5.75
N PHE A 230 -2.13 7.15 -5.60
CA PHE A 230 -2.54 8.55 -5.66
C PHE A 230 -3.15 8.89 -7.03
N PHE A 231 -2.47 8.54 -8.12
CA PHE A 231 -2.97 8.77 -9.48
C PHE A 231 -4.28 8.03 -9.75
N VAL A 232 -4.37 6.76 -9.35
CA VAL A 232 -5.60 5.96 -9.46
C VAL A 232 -6.75 6.61 -8.69
N HIS A 233 -6.48 7.07 -7.46
CA HIS A 233 -7.50 7.67 -6.60
C HIS A 233 -7.95 9.07 -7.07
N GLU A 234 -7.02 9.90 -7.57
CA GLU A 234 -7.34 11.23 -8.10
C GLU A 234 -8.20 11.15 -9.37
N TYR A 235 -7.87 10.21 -10.26
CA TYR A 235 -8.67 9.96 -11.46
C TYR A 235 -10.08 9.47 -11.16
N GLU A 236 -10.29 8.74 -10.06
CA GLU A 236 -11.64 8.43 -9.58
C GLU A 236 -12.36 9.67 -9.06
N GLN A 237 -11.70 10.48 -8.23
CA GLN A 237 -12.32 11.62 -7.55
C GLN A 237 -12.76 12.73 -8.52
N GLY A 238 -11.99 13.01 -9.58
CA GLY A 238 -12.34 13.97 -10.62
C GLY A 238 -13.62 13.59 -11.40
N ARG A 239 -13.89 12.30 -11.59
CA ARG A 239 -15.11 11.83 -12.28
C ARG A 239 -16.34 11.74 -11.38
N TYR A 240 -16.19 11.53 -10.07
CA TYR A 240 -17.32 11.58 -9.12
C TYR A 240 -17.87 12.99 -8.89
N GLN A 241 -17.05 14.04 -9.08
CA GLN A 241 -17.52 15.42 -9.10
C GLN A 241 -18.29 15.72 -10.39
N LEU A 242 -17.78 15.30 -11.55
CA LEU A 242 -18.47 15.45 -12.84
C LEU A 242 -19.80 14.69 -12.87
N LEU A 243 -19.84 13.44 -12.39
CA LEU A 243 -21.07 12.65 -12.32
C LEU A 243 -22.08 13.21 -11.31
N ARG A 244 -21.62 13.76 -10.17
CA ARG A 244 -22.51 14.48 -9.24
C ARG A 244 -23.00 15.81 -9.81
N CYS A 245 -22.21 16.50 -10.61
CA CYS A 245 -22.60 17.72 -11.31
C CYS A 245 -23.66 17.40 -12.38
N ILE A 246 -23.42 16.36 -13.20
CA ILE A 246 -24.36 15.87 -14.21
C ILE A 246 -25.64 15.35 -13.55
N LEU A 247 -25.56 14.59 -12.46
CA LEU A 247 -26.74 14.12 -11.72
C LEU A 247 -27.49 15.25 -11.02
N ARG A 248 -26.82 16.31 -10.54
CA ARG A 248 -27.48 17.52 -10.02
C ARG A 248 -28.18 18.29 -11.13
N GLN A 249 -27.56 18.43 -12.30
CA GLN A 249 -28.18 19.09 -13.45
C GLN A 249 -29.36 18.29 -13.99
N LEU A 250 -29.25 16.96 -14.11
CA LEU A 250 -30.40 16.12 -14.49
C LEU A 250 -31.55 16.21 -13.48
N ARG A 251 -31.27 16.33 -12.18
CA ARG A 251 -32.31 16.50 -11.15
C ARG A 251 -33.00 17.87 -11.20
N LEU A 252 -32.31 18.90 -11.69
CA LEU A 252 -32.84 20.26 -11.88
C LEU A 252 -33.60 20.42 -13.20
N VAL A 253 -33.40 19.52 -14.17
CA VAL A 253 -34.11 19.49 -15.45
C VAL A 253 -35.35 18.58 -15.41
N LEU A 254 -35.42 17.67 -14.41
CA LEU A 254 -36.54 16.74 -14.18
C LEU A 254 -37.50 17.20 -13.06
N LEU A 255 -37.31 18.41 -12.51
CA LEU A 255 -38.22 19.12 -11.59
C LEU A 255 -38.64 20.43 -12.25
#